data_AF-A0A7S1MUC0-F1
#
_entry.id   AF-A0A7S1MUC0-F1
#
_cell.length_a   1.000
_cell.length_b   1.000
_cell.length_c   1.000
_cell.angle_alpha   90.00
_cell.angle_beta   90.00
_cell.angle_gamma   90.00
#
_symmetry.space_group_name_H-M   'P 1'
#
loop_
_entity.id
_entity.type
_entity.pdbx_description
1 polymer ?
#
loop_
_entity_poly.entity_id
_entity_poly.type
_entity_poly.pdbx_seq_one_letter_code
_entity_poly.pdbx_strand_id
1 'polypeptide(L)'
;DVLHRLCRREGCVRRAAYGAQSLVPLFCRQHKEREHVDVFNRMCDHPEGCTVRATFGEPVCGRASAASRCWQHKLPSHVGCHRPLCTHPQCRLVATFGDPVRRHAEHCLQHCARGEVDVRNARCRAGGCSKRATHVG
;
A
#
# COMPACT_ATOMS: atom_id res chain seq x y z
N ASP A 1 14.57 15.93 10.06
CA ASP A 1 14.89 14.62 10.64
C ASP A 1 13.73 14.17 11.52
N VAL A 2 12.94 13.17 11.12
CA VAL A 2 11.83 12.66 11.95
C VAL A 2 12.39 11.52 12.78
N LEU A 3 12.97 11.86 13.95
CA LEU A 3 13.43 10.88 14.93
C LEU A 3 12.36 9.81 15.14
N HIS A 4 12.65 8.59 14.68
CA HIS A 4 11.74 7.45 14.83
C HIS A 4 11.66 7.07 16.30
N ARG A 5 10.59 7.51 16.97
CA ARG A 5 10.37 7.20 18.38
C ARG A 5 10.12 5.70 18.56
N LEU A 6 10.73 5.12 19.59
CA LEU A 6 10.46 3.75 20.01
C LEU A 6 9.14 3.67 20.78
N CYS A 7 8.58 2.47 20.85
CA CYS A 7 7.41 2.19 21.65
C CYS A 7 7.65 2.50 23.14
N ARG A 8 6.73 3.20 23.79
CA ARG A 8 6.81 3.58 25.21
C ARG A 8 6.72 2.41 26.19
N ARG A 9 6.37 1.20 25.73
CA ARG A 9 6.35 0.02 26.60
C ARG A 9 7.77 -0.40 26.93
N GLU A 10 8.06 -0.60 28.21
CA GLU A 10 9.37 -1.01 28.68
C GLU A 10 9.89 -2.26 27.94
N GLY A 11 11.16 -2.20 27.54
CA GLY A 11 11.83 -3.26 26.78
C GLY A 11 11.39 -3.39 25.31
N CYS A 12 10.48 -2.56 24.80
CA CYS A 12 10.03 -2.66 23.42
C CYS A 12 10.89 -1.83 22.45
N VAL A 13 11.63 -2.52 21.58
CA VAL A 13 12.47 -1.90 20.53
C VAL A 13 11.72 -1.61 19.22
N ARG A 14 10.40 -1.82 19.17
CA ARG A 14 9.62 -1.56 17.96
C ARG A 14 9.35 -0.06 17.80
N ARG A 15 9.35 0.41 16.55
CA ARG A 15 8.95 1.79 16.21
C ARG A 15 7.53 2.08 16.69
N ALA A 16 7.35 3.22 17.35
CA ALA A 16 6.04 3.76 17.66
C ALA A 16 5.37 4.25 16.37
N ALA A 17 4.11 3.86 16.19
CA ALA A 17 3.27 4.29 15.06
C ALA A 17 1.83 4.62 15.49
N TYR A 18 1.45 4.25 16.71
CA TYR A 18 0.11 4.40 17.24
C TYR A 18 0.11 5.37 18.43
N GLY A 19 -0.90 6.22 18.52
CA GLY A 19 -1.06 7.17 19.62
C GLY A 19 -2.49 7.65 19.72
N ALA A 20 -2.75 8.49 20.73
CA ALA A 20 -3.98 9.27 20.76
C ALA A 20 -4.02 10.21 19.54
N GLN A 21 -5.18 10.79 19.23
CA GLN A 21 -5.38 11.69 18.08
C GLN A 21 -4.38 12.88 18.02
N SER A 22 -3.58 13.10 19.07
CA SER A 22 -2.58 14.14 19.25
C SER A 22 -1.32 14.06 18.37
N LEU A 23 -1.34 13.35 17.24
CA LEU A 23 -0.25 13.29 16.24
C LEU A 23 1.12 12.79 16.74
N VAL A 24 1.24 12.37 18.00
CA VAL A 24 2.48 11.81 18.56
C VAL A 24 2.32 10.29 18.69
N PRO A 25 3.05 9.49 17.90
CA PRO A 25 3.03 8.03 18.07
C PRO A 25 3.80 7.66 19.34
N LEU A 26 3.12 6.95 20.25
CA LEU A 26 3.66 6.50 21.53
C LEU A 26 3.86 4.98 21.59
N PHE A 27 3.06 4.22 20.84
CA PHE A 27 3.00 2.76 20.93
C PHE A 27 3.21 2.10 19.57
N CYS A 28 3.71 0.86 19.58
CA CYS A 28 3.69 0.01 18.38
C CYS A 28 2.33 -0.70 18.25
N ARG A 29 2.10 -1.35 17.10
CA ARG A 29 0.84 -2.08 16.82
C ARG A 29 0.44 -3.07 17.91
N GLN A 30 1.40 -3.73 18.54
CA GLN A 30 1.13 -4.74 19.59
C GLN A 30 0.76 -4.10 20.94
N HIS A 31 1.24 -2.89 21.21
CA HIS A 31 1.07 -2.22 22.51
C HIS A 31 0.12 -1.02 22.43
N LYS A 32 -0.63 -0.90 21.33
CA LYS A 32 -1.65 0.14 21.19
C LYS A 32 -2.86 -0.19 22.07
N GLU A 33 -3.59 0.85 22.46
CA GLU A 33 -4.87 0.72 23.14
C GLU A 33 -5.99 0.82 22.10
N ARG A 34 -7.24 0.54 22.48
CA ARG A 34 -8.39 0.58 21.55
C ARG A 34 -8.55 1.95 20.91
N GLU A 35 -8.37 3.01 21.70
CA GLU A 35 -8.47 4.41 21.26
C GLU A 35 -7.26 4.90 20.44
N HIS A 36 -6.17 4.12 20.40
CA HIS A 36 -4.97 4.52 19.70
C HIS A 36 -5.08 4.23 18.20
N VAL A 37 -4.90 5.30 17.41
CA VAL A 37 -4.92 5.29 15.95
C VAL A 37 -3.50 5.28 15.39
N ASP A 38 -3.33 4.72 14.20
CA ASP A 38 -2.06 4.85 13.46
C ASP A 38 -1.93 6.31 13.03
N VAL A 39 -0.82 6.93 13.42
CA VAL A 39 -0.56 8.36 13.23
C VAL A 39 0.02 8.65 11.84
N PHE A 40 0.63 7.65 11.21
CA PHE A 40 1.30 7.81 9.92
C PHE A 40 0.39 7.46 8.75
N ASN A 41 -0.50 6.48 8.94
CA ASN A 41 -1.38 6.01 7.89
C ASN A 41 -2.81 6.51 8.11
N ARG A 42 -3.51 6.79 7.02
CA ARG A 42 -4.94 7.11 7.07
C ARG A 42 -5.75 5.88 7.47
N MET A 43 -6.62 6.02 8.46
CA MET A 43 -7.58 5.00 8.88
C MET A 43 -8.84 5.05 8.02
N CYS A 44 -9.59 3.96 8.02
CA CYS A 44 -10.88 3.88 7.34
C CYS A 44 -11.86 4.91 7.92
N ASP A 45 -12.51 5.68 7.06
CA ASP A 45 -13.50 6.70 7.46
C ASP A 45 -14.93 6.15 7.56
N HIS A 46 -15.09 4.86 7.88
CA HIS A 46 -16.41 4.26 8.02
C HIS A 46 -17.09 4.81 9.30
N PRO A 47 -18.38 5.20 9.25
CA PRO A 47 -19.05 5.93 10.33
C PRO A 47 -19.08 5.20 11.67
N GLU A 48 -18.93 3.86 11.69
CA GLU A 48 -18.88 3.07 12.93
C GLU A 48 -17.50 3.10 13.64
N GLY A 49 -16.55 3.92 13.18
CA GLY A 49 -15.24 4.07 13.83
C GLY A 49 -14.27 2.92 13.51
N CYS A 50 -14.12 2.58 12.23
CA CYS A 50 -13.26 1.47 11.81
C CYS A 50 -11.76 1.79 12.03
N THR A 51 -11.07 0.97 12.85
CA THR A 51 -9.63 1.13 13.15
C THR A 51 -8.69 0.43 12.15
N VAL A 52 -9.24 -0.04 11.03
CA VAL A 52 -8.47 -0.69 9.95
C VAL A 52 -7.90 0.38 9.02
N ARG A 53 -6.66 0.16 8.54
CA ARG A 53 -5.99 1.07 7.60
C ARG A 53 -6.81 1.24 6.32
N ALA A 54 -6.96 2.48 5.86
CA ALA A 54 -7.52 2.76 4.55
C ALA A 54 -6.51 2.34 3.46
N THR A 55 -6.96 1.55 2.51
CA THR A 55 -6.16 1.09 1.37
C THR A 55 -6.91 1.20 0.04
N PHE A 56 -8.21 1.50 0.10
CA PHE A 56 -9.11 1.64 -1.05
C PHE A 56 -9.67 3.06 -1.09
N GLY A 57 -9.84 3.59 -2.28
CA GLY A 57 -10.44 4.91 -2.50
C GLY A 57 -10.89 5.06 -3.95
N GLU A 58 -11.39 6.24 -4.28
CA GLU A 58 -11.82 6.56 -5.65
C GLU A 58 -10.69 6.35 -6.67
N PRO A 59 -11.02 6.06 -7.94
CA PRO A 59 -10.08 5.73 -9.02
C PRO A 59 -9.27 6.93 -9.53
N VAL A 60 -9.03 7.92 -8.68
CA VAL A 60 -8.14 9.06 -8.92
C VAL A 60 -6.71 8.75 -8.44
N CYS A 61 -6.42 7.50 -8.07
CA CYS A 61 -5.25 7.16 -7.26
C CYS A 61 -4.02 6.69 -8.06
N GLY A 62 -3.08 7.62 -8.24
CA GLY A 62 -1.64 7.38 -8.30
C GLY A 62 -0.90 7.89 -7.06
N ARG A 63 -1.61 8.40 -6.04
CA ARG A 63 -1.04 8.94 -4.79
C ARG A 63 -1.69 8.28 -3.57
N ALA A 64 -0.87 7.95 -2.58
CA ALA A 64 -1.26 7.24 -1.35
C ALA A 64 -2.29 7.99 -0.47
N SER A 65 -2.48 9.31 -0.69
CA SER A 65 -3.39 10.15 0.09
C SER A 65 -4.89 10.01 -0.26
N ALA A 66 -5.22 9.27 -1.31
CA ALA A 66 -6.59 9.10 -1.78
C ALA A 66 -7.38 7.96 -1.10
N ALA A 67 -6.73 7.12 -0.29
CA ALA A 67 -7.40 5.98 0.35
C ALA A 67 -8.28 6.46 1.52
N SER A 68 -9.57 6.13 1.49
CA SER A 68 -10.55 6.46 2.54
C SER A 68 -11.14 5.22 3.21
N ARG A 69 -11.18 4.08 2.50
CA ARG A 69 -11.83 2.85 2.97
C ARG A 69 -10.86 1.69 3.15
N CYS A 70 -11.17 0.80 4.09
CA CYS A 70 -10.49 -0.49 4.23
C CYS A 70 -11.09 -1.53 3.27
N TRP A 71 -10.55 -2.75 3.30
CA TRP A 71 -11.04 -3.85 2.46
C TRP A 71 -12.46 -4.30 2.77
N GLN A 72 -12.93 -4.13 4.02
CA GLN A 72 -14.30 -4.45 4.45
C GLN A 72 -15.30 -3.38 4.02
N HIS A 73 -14.87 -2.12 3.99
CA HIS A 73 -15.74 -0.96 3.74
C HIS A 73 -15.52 -0.31 2.38
N LYS A 74 -14.89 -1.03 1.44
CA LYS A 74 -14.66 -0.52 0.08
C LYS A 74 -16.00 -0.43 -0.67
N LEU A 75 -16.19 0.65 -1.43
CA LEU A 75 -17.27 0.73 -2.41
C LEU A 75 -16.91 -0.09 -3.67
N PRO A 76 -17.88 -0.54 -4.47
CA PRO A 76 -17.60 -1.23 -5.73
C PRO A 76 -16.75 -0.42 -6.71
N SER A 77 -16.85 0.91 -6.66
CA SER A 77 -16.04 1.85 -7.45
C SER A 77 -14.59 1.96 -6.97
N HIS A 78 -14.30 1.57 -5.73
CA HIS A 78 -12.99 1.82 -5.13
C HIS A 78 -11.92 0.87 -5.65
N VAL A 79 -10.74 1.42 -5.86
CA VAL A 79 -9.52 0.71 -6.28
C VAL A 79 -8.44 0.83 -5.20
N GLY A 80 -7.52 -0.14 -5.18
CA GLY A 80 -6.45 -0.16 -4.18
C GLY A 80 -5.36 0.87 -4.48
N CYS A 81 -5.16 1.85 -3.59
CA CYS A 81 -4.26 3.00 -3.83
C CYS A 81 -2.76 2.67 -3.84
N HIS A 82 -2.37 1.43 -3.51
CA HIS A 82 -0.98 0.94 -3.61
C HIS A 82 -0.69 0.19 -4.91
N ARG A 83 -1.71 0.05 -5.77
CA ARG A 83 -1.59 -0.59 -7.07
C ARG A 83 -1.72 0.50 -8.14
N PRO A 84 -0.68 0.71 -8.98
CA PRO A 84 -0.83 1.64 -10.09
C PRO A 84 -1.98 1.16 -10.98
N LEU A 85 -2.77 2.10 -11.48
CA LEU A 85 -3.76 1.83 -12.50
C LEU A 85 -3.08 1.87 -13.87
N CYS A 86 -3.70 1.20 -14.84
CA CYS A 86 -3.30 1.31 -16.22
C CYS A 86 -3.37 2.78 -16.67
N THR A 87 -2.34 3.25 -17.35
CA THR A 87 -2.24 4.61 -17.92
C THR A 87 -3.16 4.81 -19.12
N HIS A 88 -3.75 3.75 -19.68
CA HIS A 88 -4.64 3.85 -20.82
C HIS A 88 -5.93 4.60 -20.45
N PRO A 89 -6.41 5.54 -21.29
CA PRO A 89 -7.61 6.32 -21.01
C PRO A 89 -8.81 5.43 -20.67
N GLN A 90 -9.55 5.79 -19.63
CA GLN A 90 -10.73 5.06 -19.14
C GLN A 90 -10.48 3.63 -18.65
N CYS A 91 -9.24 3.13 -18.65
CA CYS A 91 -8.92 1.83 -18.09
C CYS A 91 -8.79 1.92 -16.56
N ARG A 92 -9.59 1.13 -15.84
CA ARG A 92 -9.54 1.03 -14.37
C ARG A 92 -8.86 -0.25 -13.88
N LEU A 93 -8.23 -1.00 -14.78
CA LEU A 93 -7.49 -2.20 -14.44
C LEU A 93 -6.17 -1.84 -13.77
N VAL A 94 -5.72 -2.71 -12.87
CA VAL A 94 -4.41 -2.58 -12.23
C VAL A 94 -3.32 -2.77 -13.28
N ALA A 95 -2.34 -1.87 -13.28
CA ALA A 95 -1.13 -2.02 -14.04
C ALA A 95 -0.25 -3.12 -13.43
N THR A 96 0.10 -4.10 -14.25
CA THR A 96 1.01 -5.20 -13.92
C THR A 96 2.16 -5.30 -14.92
N PHE A 97 1.97 -4.79 -16.13
CA PHE A 97 2.91 -4.81 -17.23
C PHE A 97 3.64 -3.46 -17.33
N GLY A 98 4.90 -3.52 -17.72
CA GLY A 98 5.71 -2.34 -17.98
C GLY A 98 7.16 -2.68 -18.30
N ASP A 99 8.02 -1.68 -18.15
CA ASP A 99 9.44 -1.77 -18.53
C ASP A 99 10.19 -2.81 -17.65
N PRO A 100 10.82 -3.84 -18.25
CA PRO A 100 11.53 -4.90 -17.51
C PRO A 100 12.73 -4.39 -16.69
N VAL A 101 13.33 -3.28 -17.09
CA VAL A 101 14.50 -2.65 -16.46
C VAL A 101 14.05 -1.75 -15.31
N ARG A 102 13.12 -0.82 -15.57
CA ARG A 102 12.61 0.13 -14.56
C ARG A 102 11.67 -0.52 -13.55
N ARG A 103 11.11 -1.70 -13.88
CA ARG A 103 10.13 -2.45 -13.07
C ARG A 103 8.94 -1.61 -12.62
N HIS A 104 8.59 -0.64 -13.45
CA HIS A 104 7.47 0.27 -13.23
C HIS A 104 6.29 -0.25 -14.05
N ALA A 105 5.19 -0.59 -13.37
CA ALA A 105 4.00 -1.12 -14.03
C ALA A 105 3.12 0.06 -14.48
N GLU A 106 2.88 0.16 -15.79
CA GLU A 106 2.13 1.24 -16.42
C GLU A 106 0.87 0.73 -17.11
N HIS A 107 0.88 -0.52 -17.57
CA HIS A 107 -0.22 -1.09 -18.35
C HIS A 107 -0.82 -2.35 -17.70
N CYS A 108 -2.10 -2.59 -17.96
CA CYS A 108 -2.75 -3.86 -17.64
C CYS A 108 -2.48 -4.89 -18.74
N LEU A 109 -2.89 -6.14 -18.52
CA LEU A 109 -2.74 -7.20 -19.52
C LEU A 109 -3.33 -6.85 -20.90
N GLN A 110 -4.46 -6.13 -20.92
CA GLN A 110 -5.15 -5.74 -22.15
C GLN A 110 -4.46 -4.60 -22.90
N HIS A 111 -3.65 -3.78 -22.22
CA HIS A 111 -2.98 -2.63 -22.79
C HIS A 111 -1.44 -2.78 -22.78
N CYS A 112 -0.95 -4.01 -22.58
CA CYS A 112 0.46 -4.32 -22.58
C CYS A 112 1.08 -4.01 -23.95
N ALA A 113 2.10 -3.16 -23.98
CA ALA A 113 2.83 -2.86 -25.20
C ALA A 113 3.79 -4.00 -25.56
N ARG A 114 4.17 -4.07 -26.84
CA ARG A 114 5.09 -5.10 -27.35
C ARG A 114 6.46 -4.93 -26.68
N GLY A 115 6.89 -5.94 -25.91
CA GLY A 115 8.16 -5.95 -25.18
C GLY A 115 8.03 -5.67 -23.68
N GLU A 116 6.84 -5.30 -23.19
CA GLU A 116 6.59 -5.20 -21.76
C GLU A 116 6.44 -6.57 -21.11
N VAL A 117 6.81 -6.64 -19.83
CA VAL A 117 6.72 -7.87 -19.05
C VAL A 117 5.88 -7.63 -17.80
N ASP A 118 5.35 -8.69 -17.20
CA ASP A 118 4.69 -8.59 -15.90
C ASP A 118 5.74 -8.28 -14.82
N VAL A 119 6.03 -7.00 -14.59
CA VAL A 119 7.02 -6.54 -13.61
C VAL A 119 6.53 -6.74 -12.16
N ARG A 120 5.22 -6.99 -11.97
CA ARG A 120 4.68 -7.25 -10.63
C ARG A 120 4.73 -8.73 -10.29
N ASN A 121 4.45 -9.66 -11.19
CA ASN A 121 4.46 -11.08 -10.89
C ASN A 121 5.65 -11.82 -11.52
N ALA A 122 6.60 -11.10 -12.12
CA ALA A 122 7.84 -11.65 -12.64
C ALA A 122 8.50 -12.57 -11.60
N ARG A 123 8.75 -13.82 -12.02
CA ARG A 123 9.55 -14.78 -11.27
C ARG A 123 11.03 -14.56 -11.55
N CYS A 124 11.87 -14.95 -10.59
CA CYS A 124 13.31 -14.92 -10.77
C CYS A 124 13.70 -15.82 -11.97
N ARG A 125 14.57 -15.30 -12.85
CA ARG A 125 15.06 -16.04 -14.03
C ARG A 125 16.17 -17.05 -13.71
N ALA A 126 16.68 -17.05 -12.47
CA ALA A 126 17.64 -18.08 -12.03
C ALA A 126 16.94 -19.45 -11.99
N GLY A 127 17.56 -20.46 -12.61
CA GLY A 127 17.00 -21.81 -12.71
C GLY A 127 16.57 -22.36 -11.35
N GLY A 128 15.29 -22.71 -11.23
CA GLY A 128 14.70 -23.29 -10.01
C GLY A 128 14.19 -22.28 -8.97
N CYS A 129 14.24 -20.97 -9.22
CA CYS A 129 13.81 -19.98 -8.25
C CYS A 129 12.32 -19.61 -8.39
N SER A 130 11.48 -20.13 -7.49
CA SER A 130 10.04 -19.83 -7.40
C SER A 130 9.73 -18.47 -6.77
N LYS A 131 10.76 -17.69 -6.39
CA LYS A 131 10.59 -16.42 -5.70
C LYS A 131 10.28 -15.30 -6.69
N ARG A 132 9.46 -14.35 -6.25
CA ARG A 132 9.20 -13.10 -6.97
C ARG A 132 10.52 -12.37 -7.18
N ALA A 133 10.81 -11.98 -8.42
CA ALA A 133 12.06 -11.31 -8.74
C ALA A 133 12.08 -9.94 -8.05
N THR A 134 13.02 -9.69 -7.14
CA THR A 134 13.16 -8.41 -6.41
C THR A 134 14.33 -7.56 -6.91
N HIS A 135 15.30 -8.15 -7.63
CA HIS A 135 16.42 -7.45 -8.27
C HIS A 135 16.81 -8.14 -9.60
N VAL A 136 17.39 -7.39 -10.54
CA VAL A 136 18.26 -7.94 -11.59
C VAL A 136 19.66 -7.46 -11.22
N GLY A 137 20.58 -8.40 -11.04
CA GLY A 137 22.02 -8.12 -11.06
C GLY A 137 22.48 -8.13 -12.50
#